data_AF-A0A317ZBZ9-F1
#
_entry.id   AF-A0A317ZBZ9-F1
#
_cell.length_a   1.000
_cell.length_b   1.000
_cell.length_c   1.000
_cell.angle_alpha   90.00
_cell.angle_beta   90.00
_cell.angle_gamma   90.00
#
_symmetry.space_group_name_H-M   'P 1'
#
loop_
_entity.id
_entity.type
_entity.pdbx_description
1 polymer ?
#
loop_
_entity_poly.entity_id
_entity_poly.type
_entity_poly.pdbx_seq_one_letter_code
_entity_poly.pdbx_strand_id
1 'polypeptide(L)'
;MASTPKKQRIIELDALRGMSLFGILLMNILVFSFPYEHVRLDVALQGVNGFLFRVVSLLVIGSFYPIFSFLFGFSLMLIYHSTQQRGIAFKPVMIRRLIFLALLGLIHGFFFYSGDILFTYAVMGFGAMWCTKSSVKRLKNAAIILFAIKVVIWGLPFLIMGWMTKAKLPFSGGSQAELNNVLQAQTSVHYIDFFLYNAQDNFSNIAATLTLDWLDIFPYLLLGMAAMKGHFVTWVKEHPTRAIKWGSLFIIIGVLIKFLGAYAITNPGYMMFSFTVGGPLLSVGIVLLFFHMMQ
;
A
#
# COMPACT_ATOMS: atom_id res chain seq x y z
N MET A 1 45.27 -5.84 4.19
CA MET A 1 43.84 -5.72 4.52
C MET A 1 43.11 -5.19 3.30
N ALA A 2 42.48 -6.07 2.51
CA ALA A 2 41.71 -5.62 1.35
C ALA A 2 40.45 -4.92 1.84
N SER A 3 40.30 -3.63 1.50
CA SER A 3 39.08 -2.86 1.77
C SER A 3 37.89 -3.58 1.14
N THR A 4 36.99 -4.10 1.97
CA THR A 4 35.71 -4.65 1.54
C THR A 4 35.05 -3.61 0.63
N PRO A 5 34.64 -3.94 -0.61
CA PRO A 5 34.08 -2.96 -1.52
C PRO A 5 32.87 -2.31 -0.83
N LYS A 6 32.94 -0.99 -0.67
CA LYS A 6 31.91 -0.18 0.00
C LYS A 6 30.60 -0.48 -0.72
N LYS A 7 29.70 -1.22 -0.07
CA LYS A 7 28.37 -1.55 -0.59
C LYS A 7 27.74 -0.23 -1.03
N GLN A 8 27.64 0.01 -2.34
CA GLN A 8 27.05 1.24 -2.88
C GLN A 8 25.59 1.27 -2.43
N ARG A 9 25.35 2.04 -1.38
CA ARG A 9 24.04 2.23 -0.77
C ARG A 9 23.29 3.18 -1.68
N ILE A 10 22.12 2.76 -2.15
CA ILE A 10 21.25 3.61 -2.96
C ILE A 10 20.51 4.53 -1.97
N ILE A 11 21.07 5.72 -1.72
CA ILE A 11 20.57 6.67 -0.73
C ILE A 11 19.13 7.09 -1.09
N GLU A 12 18.87 7.28 -2.39
CA GLU A 12 17.57 7.64 -2.92
C GLU A 12 16.51 6.58 -2.55
N LEU A 13 16.87 5.30 -2.56
CA LEU A 13 15.96 4.21 -2.20
C LEU A 13 15.66 4.19 -0.70
N ASP A 14 16.67 4.44 0.13
CA ASP A 14 16.51 4.47 1.58
C ASP A 14 15.68 5.71 2.03
N ALA A 15 15.89 6.86 1.39
CA ALA A 15 15.10 8.07 1.63
C ALA A 15 13.62 7.89 1.20
N LEU A 16 13.38 7.26 0.04
CA LEU A 16 12.03 6.96 -0.43
C LEU A 16 11.30 5.98 0.50
N ARG A 17 12.03 5.03 1.11
CA ARG A 17 11.47 4.16 2.17
C ARG A 17 11.08 4.95 3.41
N GLY A 18 11.92 5.88 3.85
CA GLY A 18 11.60 6.76 4.99
C GLY A 18 10.34 7.57 4.72
N MET A 19 10.23 8.16 3.52
CA MET A 19 9.05 8.93 3.11
C MET A 19 7.79 8.06 3.05
N SER A 20 7.88 6.83 2.51
CA SER A 20 6.70 5.94 2.44
C SER A 20 6.24 5.47 3.83
N LEU A 21 7.19 5.17 4.73
CA LEU A 21 6.88 4.84 6.11
C LEU A 21 6.26 6.03 6.86
N PHE A 22 6.72 7.26 6.63
CA PHE A 22 6.10 8.45 7.20
C PHE A 22 4.65 8.63 6.73
N GLY A 23 4.38 8.45 5.44
CA GLY A 23 3.02 8.51 4.92
C GLY A 23 2.11 7.40 5.46
N ILE A 24 2.63 6.18 5.63
CA ILE A 24 1.92 5.08 6.29
C ILE A 24 1.64 5.41 7.76
N LEU A 25 2.60 6.00 8.47
CA LEU A 25 2.43 6.44 9.86
C LEU A 25 1.29 7.46 9.99
N LEU A 26 1.22 8.46 9.10
CA LEU A 26 0.15 9.46 9.12
C LEU A 26 -1.24 8.83 8.97
N MET A 27 -1.39 7.83 8.11
CA MET A 27 -2.64 7.09 7.96
C MET A 27 -2.96 6.28 9.21
N ASN A 28 -1.97 5.65 9.84
CA ASN A 28 -2.20 4.89 11.07
C ASN A 28 -2.57 5.78 12.27
N ILE A 29 -2.00 6.99 12.37
CA ILE A 29 -2.43 7.96 13.40
C ILE A 29 -3.93 8.21 13.29
N LEU A 30 -4.46 8.38 12.07
CA LEU A 30 -5.88 8.58 11.84
C LEU A 30 -6.72 7.37 12.28
N VAL A 31 -6.31 6.17 11.88
CA VAL A 31 -6.96 4.89 12.25
C VAL A 31 -7.04 4.70 13.76
N PHE A 32 -5.96 5.01 14.48
CA PHE A 32 -5.90 4.85 15.94
C PHE A 32 -6.55 6.01 16.71
N SER A 33 -6.82 7.15 16.07
CA SER A 33 -7.42 8.30 16.74
C SER A 33 -8.93 8.13 16.95
N PHE A 34 -9.63 7.55 15.98
CA PHE A 34 -11.07 7.26 16.07
C PHE A 34 -11.47 6.25 14.97
N PRO A 35 -12.61 5.54 15.10
CA PRO A 35 -13.04 4.53 14.12
C PRO A 35 -13.60 5.16 12.83
N TYR A 36 -12.75 5.88 12.09
CA TYR A 36 -13.13 6.70 10.93
C TYR A 36 -13.82 5.90 9.81
N GLU A 37 -13.55 4.60 9.75
CA GLU A 37 -14.14 3.70 8.76
C GLU A 37 -15.62 3.40 9.05
N HIS A 38 -16.01 3.37 10.33
CA HIS A 38 -17.36 2.97 10.78
C HIS A 38 -18.27 4.15 11.11
N VAL A 39 -17.76 5.39 11.12
CA VAL A 39 -18.55 6.58 11.44
C VAL A 39 -19.02 7.35 10.21
N ARG A 40 -20.10 8.11 10.37
CA ARG A 40 -20.55 9.13 9.42
C ARG A 40 -19.62 10.33 9.46
N LEU A 41 -18.68 10.39 8.51
CA LEU A 41 -17.62 11.41 8.47
C LEU A 41 -18.15 12.85 8.39
N ASP A 42 -19.30 13.10 7.76
CA ASP A 42 -19.90 14.45 7.74
C ASP A 42 -20.44 14.91 9.08
N VAL A 43 -20.80 13.97 9.95
CA VAL A 43 -21.25 14.27 11.31
C VAL A 43 -20.05 14.39 12.24
N ALA A 44 -19.12 13.44 12.15
CA ALA A 44 -17.95 13.36 13.03
C ALA A 44 -16.89 14.45 12.77
N LEU A 45 -16.74 14.91 11.52
CA LEU A 45 -15.69 15.84 11.13
C LEU A 45 -16.29 17.10 10.48
N GLN A 46 -16.41 18.16 11.27
CA GLN A 46 -16.92 19.45 10.83
C GLN A 46 -15.84 20.53 10.86
N GLY A 47 -16.09 21.64 10.16
CA GLY A 47 -15.18 22.79 10.10
C GLY A 47 -13.76 22.41 9.69
N VAL A 48 -12.78 22.81 10.51
CA VAL A 48 -11.35 22.57 10.26
C VAL A 48 -11.02 21.07 10.20
N ASN A 49 -11.63 20.25 11.06
CA ASN A 49 -11.36 18.81 11.09
C ASN A 49 -11.82 18.13 9.79
N GLY A 50 -13.00 18.53 9.27
CA GLY A 50 -13.49 18.06 7.98
C GLY A 50 -12.58 18.49 6.83
N PHE A 51 -12.10 19.73 6.83
CA PHE A 51 -11.15 20.21 5.82
C PHE A 51 -9.82 19.43 5.85
N LEU A 52 -9.21 19.29 7.03
CA LEU A 52 -7.96 18.56 7.20
C LEU A 52 -8.09 17.10 6.76
N PHE A 53 -9.20 16.43 7.09
CA PHE A 53 -9.45 15.07 6.64
C PHE A 53 -9.51 14.95 5.12
N ARG A 54 -10.10 15.93 4.41
CA ARG A 54 -10.13 15.94 2.94
C ARG A 54 -8.73 16.11 2.35
N VAL A 55 -7.91 16.98 2.94
CA VAL A 55 -6.50 17.15 2.55
C VAL A 55 -5.72 15.84 2.75
N VAL A 56 -5.87 15.21 3.91
CA VAL A 56 -5.22 13.91 4.21
C VAL A 56 -5.73 12.81 3.28
N SER A 57 -7.03 12.77 3.00
CA SER A 57 -7.63 11.82 2.04
C SER A 57 -7.06 12.02 0.64
N LEU A 58 -6.87 13.26 0.21
CA LEU A 58 -6.33 13.61 -1.09
C LEU A 58 -4.84 13.24 -1.22
N LEU A 59 -4.03 13.53 -0.21
CA LEU A 59 -2.57 13.42 -0.32
C LEU A 59 -1.98 12.13 0.26
N VAL A 60 -2.58 11.59 1.31
CA VAL A 60 -1.97 10.53 2.13
C VAL A 60 -2.68 9.19 1.97
N ILE A 61 -3.98 9.14 2.23
CA ILE A 61 -4.72 7.87 2.30
C ILE A 61 -4.65 7.15 0.95
N GLY A 62 -4.20 5.88 0.96
CA GLY A 62 -4.06 5.05 -0.23
C GLY A 62 -2.86 5.37 -1.15
N SER A 63 -2.02 6.37 -0.82
CA SER A 63 -0.93 6.83 -1.71
C SER A 63 0.47 6.37 -1.32
N PHE A 64 0.67 5.87 -0.10
CA PHE A 64 2.01 5.51 0.36
C PHE A 64 2.25 3.99 0.45
N TYR A 65 1.20 3.18 0.63
CA TYR A 65 1.33 1.73 0.57
C TYR A 65 1.81 1.21 -0.79
N PRO A 66 1.42 1.76 -1.97
CA PRO A 66 1.91 1.27 -3.25
C PRO A 66 3.40 1.57 -3.45
N ILE A 67 3.86 2.72 -2.92
CA ILE A 67 5.29 3.07 -2.88
C ILE A 67 6.05 2.05 -2.03
N PHE A 68 5.55 1.74 -0.83
CA PHE A 68 6.18 0.74 0.04
C PHE A 68 6.19 -0.67 -0.59
N SER A 69 5.09 -1.11 -1.22
CA SER A 69 5.02 -2.35 -2.02
C SER A 69 6.02 -2.39 -3.16
N PHE A 70 6.14 -1.31 -3.92
CA PHE A 70 7.14 -1.17 -4.97
C PHE A 70 8.56 -1.31 -4.41
N LEU A 71 8.87 -0.64 -3.31
CA LEU A 71 10.18 -0.72 -2.66
C LEU A 71 10.47 -2.12 -2.11
N PHE A 72 9.46 -2.82 -1.58
CA PHE A 72 9.61 -4.18 -1.11
C PHE A 72 10.00 -5.12 -2.27
N GLY A 73 9.30 -5.04 -3.40
CA GLY A 73 9.64 -5.80 -4.62
C GLY A 73 11.02 -5.46 -5.18
N PHE A 74 11.39 -4.17 -5.18
CA PHE A 74 12.72 -3.71 -5.56
C PHE A 74 13.81 -4.32 -4.66
N SER A 75 13.56 -4.32 -3.34
CA SER A 75 14.46 -4.86 -2.32
C SER A 75 14.61 -6.38 -2.43
N LEU A 76 13.54 -7.09 -2.76
CA LEU A 76 13.56 -8.54 -3.01
C LEU A 76 14.53 -8.87 -4.16
N MET A 77 14.47 -8.12 -5.26
CA MET A 77 15.41 -8.29 -6.38
C MET A 77 16.84 -7.88 -6.04
N LEU A 78 17.04 -6.83 -5.22
CA LEU A 78 18.38 -6.49 -4.72
C LEU A 78 19.00 -7.65 -3.90
N ILE A 79 18.21 -8.28 -3.04
CA ILE A 79 18.66 -9.46 -2.28
C ILE A 79 18.97 -10.61 -3.23
N TYR A 80 18.11 -10.87 -4.22
CA TYR A 80 18.36 -11.88 -5.24
C TYR A 80 19.71 -11.68 -5.94
N HIS A 81 19.97 -10.49 -6.50
CA HIS A 81 21.25 -10.19 -7.14
C HIS A 81 22.44 -10.28 -6.18
N SER A 82 22.31 -9.76 -4.95
CA SER A 82 23.37 -9.85 -3.95
C SER A 82 23.69 -11.30 -3.57
N THR A 83 22.70 -12.20 -3.53
CA THR A 83 22.94 -13.62 -3.21
C THR A 83 23.66 -14.33 -4.35
N GLN A 84 23.30 -14.02 -5.61
CA GLN A 84 23.99 -14.56 -6.79
C GLN A 84 25.46 -14.11 -6.83
N GLN A 85 25.73 -12.83 -6.61
CA GLN A 85 27.10 -12.28 -6.58
C GLN A 85 27.98 -12.91 -5.47
N ARG A 86 27.37 -13.32 -4.36
CA ARG A 86 28.06 -13.95 -3.22
C ARG A 86 28.11 -15.48 -3.31
N GLY A 87 27.54 -16.08 -4.35
CA GLY A 87 27.47 -17.55 -4.50
C GLY A 87 26.63 -18.26 -3.43
N ILE A 88 25.71 -17.56 -2.76
CA ILE A 88 24.85 -18.13 -1.70
C ILE A 88 23.44 -18.39 -2.20
N ALA A 89 22.77 -19.41 -1.65
CA ALA A 89 21.41 -19.75 -2.02
C ALA A 89 20.41 -18.64 -1.63
N PHE A 90 19.68 -18.12 -2.62
CA PHE A 90 18.67 -17.08 -2.42
C PHE A 90 17.48 -17.54 -1.56
N LYS A 91 16.94 -18.74 -1.85
CA LYS A 91 15.69 -19.23 -1.24
C LYS A 91 15.76 -19.29 0.29
N PRO A 92 16.76 -19.91 0.93
CA PRO A 92 16.83 -19.95 2.40
C PRO A 92 16.87 -18.57 3.05
N VAL A 93 17.60 -17.63 2.44
CA VAL A 93 17.72 -16.25 2.93
C VAL A 93 16.36 -15.54 2.88
N MET A 94 15.66 -15.66 1.75
CA MET A 94 14.37 -14.99 1.56
C MET A 94 13.26 -15.66 2.40
N ILE A 95 13.20 -16.99 2.43
CA ILE A 95 12.20 -17.75 3.21
C ILE A 95 12.31 -17.39 4.70
N ARG A 96 13.52 -17.36 5.28
CA ARG A 96 13.69 -16.99 6.69
C ARG A 96 13.14 -15.60 7.00
N ARG A 97 13.38 -14.63 6.10
CA ARG A 97 12.89 -13.25 6.23
C ARG A 97 11.37 -13.17 6.13
N LEU A 98 10.79 -13.88 5.18
CA LEU A 98 9.34 -13.89 4.96
C LEU A 98 8.59 -14.65 6.05
N ILE A 99 9.13 -15.76 6.56
CA ILE A 99 8.55 -16.46 7.72
C ILE A 99 8.57 -15.55 8.94
N PHE A 100 9.71 -14.90 9.22
CA PHE A 100 9.79 -13.95 10.33
C PHE A 100 8.78 -12.82 10.19
N LEU A 101 8.64 -12.26 8.98
CA LEU A 101 7.66 -11.21 8.70
C LEU A 101 6.21 -11.70 8.86
N ALA A 102 5.90 -12.92 8.41
CA ALA A 102 4.59 -13.54 8.58
C ALA A 102 4.25 -13.78 10.05
N LEU A 103 5.19 -14.32 10.84
CA LEU A 103 5.00 -14.54 12.26
C LEU A 103 4.81 -13.22 13.01
N LEU A 104 5.60 -12.20 12.66
CA LEU A 104 5.44 -10.87 13.25
C LEU A 104 4.08 -10.27 12.90
N GLY A 105 3.63 -10.42 11.64
CA GLY A 105 2.31 -9.98 11.20
C GLY A 105 1.16 -10.71 11.89
N LEU A 106 1.28 -12.03 12.12
CA LEU A 106 0.29 -12.79 12.89
C LEU A 106 0.23 -12.29 14.34
N ILE A 107 1.37 -12.19 15.02
CA ILE A 107 1.41 -11.67 16.40
C ILE A 107 0.84 -10.25 16.45
N HIS A 108 1.21 -9.39 15.49
CA HIS A 108 0.70 -8.04 15.41
C HIS A 108 -0.83 -7.99 15.16
N GLY A 109 -1.32 -8.75 14.19
CA GLY A 109 -2.72 -8.85 13.80
C GLY A 109 -3.65 -9.32 14.92
N PHE A 110 -3.22 -10.34 15.68
CA PHE A 110 -4.03 -10.89 16.76
C PHE A 110 -3.98 -10.06 18.05
N PHE A 111 -2.79 -9.55 18.42
CA PHE A 111 -2.59 -8.97 19.75
C PHE A 111 -2.61 -7.43 19.78
N PHE A 112 -2.33 -6.77 18.66
CA PHE A 112 -2.13 -5.31 18.64
C PHE A 112 -3.13 -4.59 17.75
N TYR A 113 -3.31 -5.03 16.50
CA TYR A 113 -4.20 -4.35 15.56
C TYR A 113 -4.51 -5.26 14.36
N SER A 114 -5.80 -5.48 14.07
CA SER A 114 -6.26 -6.40 13.03
C SER A 114 -5.94 -5.96 11.59
N GLY A 115 -5.70 -4.66 11.35
CA GLY A 115 -5.28 -4.12 10.05
C GLY A 115 -3.78 -4.32 9.76
N ASP A 116 -3.22 -5.46 10.15
CA ASP A 116 -1.82 -5.80 9.90
C ASP A 116 -1.54 -5.95 8.40
N ILE A 117 -0.51 -5.26 7.92
CA ILE A 117 -0.04 -5.40 6.54
C ILE A 117 1.09 -6.44 6.43
N LEU A 118 1.81 -6.74 7.50
CA LEU A 118 3.05 -7.51 7.45
C LEU A 118 2.81 -8.93 6.96
N PHE A 119 1.74 -9.58 7.41
CA PHE A 119 1.35 -10.90 6.94
C PHE A 119 1.09 -10.88 5.42
N THR A 120 0.32 -9.92 4.94
CA THR A 120 0.04 -9.77 3.50
C THR A 120 1.33 -9.58 2.70
N TYR A 121 2.26 -8.74 3.16
CA TYR A 121 3.55 -8.57 2.49
C TYR A 121 4.41 -9.84 2.51
N ALA A 122 4.35 -10.63 3.57
CA ALA A 122 5.04 -11.91 3.63
C ALA A 122 4.50 -12.89 2.58
N VAL A 123 3.17 -13.05 2.50
CA VAL A 123 2.50 -13.90 1.50
C VAL A 123 2.83 -13.42 0.08
N MET A 124 2.74 -12.11 -0.18
CA MET A 124 3.06 -11.53 -1.48
C MET A 124 4.55 -11.71 -1.83
N GLY A 125 5.43 -11.57 -0.85
CA GLY A 125 6.86 -11.83 -0.99
C GLY A 125 7.15 -13.29 -1.34
N PHE A 126 6.41 -14.25 -0.77
CA PHE A 126 6.54 -15.67 -1.15
C PHE A 126 6.13 -15.88 -2.61
N GLY A 127 5.01 -15.31 -3.05
CA GLY A 127 4.59 -15.37 -4.46
C GLY A 127 5.65 -14.76 -5.40
N ALA A 128 6.19 -13.60 -5.02
CA ALA A 128 7.15 -12.86 -5.83
C ALA A 128 8.53 -13.52 -5.91
N MET A 129 8.88 -14.32 -4.90
CA MET A 129 10.09 -15.14 -4.90
C MET A 129 10.15 -16.06 -6.14
N TRP A 130 9.01 -16.57 -6.59
CA TRP A 130 8.90 -17.43 -7.79
C TRP A 130 9.06 -16.63 -9.09
N CYS A 131 8.79 -15.32 -9.07
CA CYS A 131 8.93 -14.44 -10.22
C CYS A 131 10.37 -13.92 -10.44
N THR A 132 11.31 -14.24 -9.55
CA THR A 132 12.69 -13.72 -9.59
C THR A 132 13.48 -14.06 -10.84
N LYS A 133 13.14 -15.14 -11.55
CA LYS A 133 13.78 -15.51 -12.83
C LYS A 133 13.09 -14.92 -14.07
N SER A 134 11.92 -14.30 -13.91
CA SER A 134 11.17 -13.72 -15.03
C SER A 134 11.87 -12.52 -15.66
N SER A 135 11.69 -12.32 -16.97
CA SER A 135 12.25 -11.16 -17.68
C SER A 135 11.55 -9.85 -17.26
N VAL A 136 12.23 -8.71 -17.44
CA VAL A 136 11.68 -7.37 -17.13
C VAL A 136 10.33 -7.16 -17.83
N LYS A 137 10.24 -7.54 -19.10
CA LYS A 137 9.00 -7.43 -19.89
C LYS A 137 7.85 -8.23 -19.28
N ARG A 138 8.11 -9.48 -18.83
CA ARG A 138 7.08 -10.32 -18.18
C ARG A 138 6.63 -9.72 -16.86
N LEU A 139 7.55 -9.28 -16.01
CA LEU A 139 7.22 -8.65 -14.72
C LEU A 139 6.38 -7.37 -14.90
N LYS A 140 6.81 -6.49 -15.80
CA LYS A 140 6.10 -5.24 -16.13
C LYS A 140 4.70 -5.53 -16.69
N ASN A 141 4.59 -6.44 -17.65
CA ASN A 141 3.30 -6.77 -18.26
C ASN A 141 2.36 -7.41 -17.23
N ALA A 142 2.87 -8.31 -16.38
CA ALA A 142 2.08 -8.90 -15.30
C ALA A 142 1.59 -7.83 -14.31
N ALA A 143 2.44 -6.90 -13.90
CA ALA A 143 2.04 -5.78 -13.04
C ALA A 143 0.91 -4.94 -13.66
N ILE A 144 1.03 -4.59 -14.95
CA ILE A 144 0.02 -3.81 -15.67
C ILE A 144 -1.29 -4.59 -15.80
N ILE A 145 -1.23 -5.87 -16.18
CA ILE A 145 -2.41 -6.74 -16.32
C ILE A 145 -3.12 -6.90 -14.99
N LEU A 146 -2.40 -7.20 -13.90
CA LEU A 146 -3.00 -7.37 -12.59
C LEU A 146 -3.58 -6.06 -12.04
N PHE A 147 -2.93 -4.91 -12.30
CA PHE A 147 -3.50 -3.62 -11.96
C PHE A 147 -4.77 -3.33 -12.77
N ALA A 148 -4.79 -3.66 -14.06
CA ALA A 148 -5.99 -3.53 -14.88
C ALA A 148 -7.12 -4.44 -14.38
N ILE A 149 -6.81 -5.68 -14.00
CA ILE A 149 -7.76 -6.61 -13.36
C ILE A 149 -8.30 -6.01 -12.06
N LYS A 150 -7.44 -5.46 -11.20
CA LYS A 150 -7.86 -4.74 -9.98
C LYS A 150 -8.81 -3.58 -10.30
N VAL A 151 -8.53 -2.78 -11.33
CA VAL A 151 -9.42 -1.69 -11.76
C VAL A 151 -10.77 -2.24 -12.23
N VAL A 152 -10.80 -3.35 -12.96
CA VAL A 152 -12.05 -3.94 -13.45
C VAL A 152 -12.87 -4.60 -12.33
N ILE A 153 -12.22 -5.36 -11.45
CA ILE A 153 -12.90 -6.12 -10.38
C ILE A 153 -13.33 -5.21 -9.23
N TRP A 154 -12.53 -4.20 -8.89
CA TRP A 154 -12.77 -3.35 -7.72
C TRP A 154 -13.02 -1.90 -8.09
N GLY A 155 -12.14 -1.32 -8.92
CA GLY A 155 -12.24 0.10 -9.29
C GLY A 155 -13.58 0.47 -9.94
N LEU A 156 -13.96 -0.19 -11.03
CA LEU A 156 -15.20 0.11 -11.76
C LEU A 156 -16.44 -0.16 -10.89
N PRO A 157 -16.57 -1.29 -10.16
CA PRO A 157 -17.69 -1.48 -9.24
C PRO A 157 -17.79 -0.40 -8.16
N PHE A 158 -16.67 0.04 -7.56
CA PHE A 158 -16.69 1.14 -6.59
C PHE A 158 -17.10 2.47 -7.20
N LEU A 159 -16.66 2.77 -8.42
CA LEU A 159 -17.09 3.96 -9.16
C LEU A 159 -18.59 3.93 -9.45
N ILE A 160 -19.11 2.78 -9.92
CA ILE A 160 -20.54 2.56 -10.18
C ILE A 160 -21.33 2.69 -8.89
N MET A 161 -20.89 2.03 -7.82
CA MET A 161 -21.49 2.12 -6.49
C MET A 161 -21.56 3.58 -6.03
N GLY A 162 -20.49 4.35 -6.21
CA GLY A 162 -20.47 5.76 -5.83
C GLY A 162 -21.44 6.61 -6.65
N TRP A 163 -21.57 6.32 -7.95
CA TRP A 163 -22.54 6.99 -8.81
C TRP A 163 -24.00 6.64 -8.48
N MET A 164 -24.27 5.38 -8.12
CA MET A 164 -25.62 4.91 -7.75
C MET A 164 -26.03 5.32 -6.34
N THR A 165 -25.08 5.41 -5.41
CA THR A 165 -25.34 5.64 -3.99
C THR A 165 -25.45 7.13 -3.69
N LYS A 166 -26.67 7.62 -3.47
CA LYS A 166 -26.93 8.97 -2.94
C LYS A 166 -26.93 9.05 -1.42
N ALA A 167 -26.96 7.90 -0.75
CA ALA A 167 -26.93 7.81 0.70
C ALA A 167 -25.54 8.21 1.23
N LYS A 168 -25.54 8.92 2.35
CA LYS A 168 -24.32 9.19 3.11
C LYS A 168 -24.12 8.05 4.10
N LEU A 169 -23.06 7.27 3.89
CA LEU A 169 -22.78 6.05 4.65
C LEU A 169 -21.39 6.12 5.29
N PRO A 170 -21.14 5.33 6.35
CA PRO A 170 -19.78 5.02 6.78
C PRO A 170 -18.94 4.48 5.63
N PHE A 171 -17.63 4.69 5.70
CA PHE A 171 -16.69 4.23 4.67
C PHE A 171 -16.68 2.71 4.53
N SER A 172 -16.76 1.97 5.64
CA SER A 172 -16.86 0.51 5.66
C SER A 172 -18.19 -0.01 5.13
N GLY A 173 -19.20 0.85 4.92
CA GLY A 173 -20.58 0.45 4.66
C GLY A 173 -21.29 -0.15 5.88
N GLY A 174 -20.64 -0.11 7.05
CA GLY A 174 -21.07 -0.80 8.25
C GLY A 174 -22.29 -0.20 8.95
N SER A 175 -22.90 -1.00 9.83
CA SER A 175 -24.07 -0.62 10.61
C SER A 175 -23.70 0.11 11.91
N GLN A 176 -24.68 0.77 12.55
CA GLN A 176 -24.49 1.35 13.88
C GLN A 176 -24.14 0.28 14.94
N ALA A 177 -24.63 -0.95 14.78
CA ALA A 177 -24.30 -2.05 15.67
C ALA A 177 -22.81 -2.43 15.56
N GLU A 178 -22.26 -2.45 14.34
CA GLU A 178 -20.82 -2.69 14.14
C GLU A 178 -19.97 -1.58 14.75
N LEU A 179 -20.36 -0.31 14.57
CA LEU A 179 -19.68 0.81 15.24
C LEU A 179 -19.71 0.64 16.77
N ASN A 180 -20.85 0.24 17.35
CA ASN A 180 -20.95 0.01 18.79
C ASN A 180 -20.05 -1.15 19.24
N ASN A 181 -19.94 -2.23 18.45
CA ASN A 181 -19.04 -3.34 18.73
C ASN A 181 -17.57 -2.91 18.71
N VAL A 182 -17.17 -2.10 17.72
CA VAL A 182 -15.81 -1.54 17.64
C VAL A 182 -15.52 -0.69 18.87
N LEU A 183 -16.44 0.22 19.23
CA LEU A 183 -16.28 1.10 20.39
C LEU A 183 -16.21 0.30 21.69
N GLN A 184 -17.05 -0.71 21.85
CA GLN A 184 -17.02 -1.59 23.03
C GLN A 184 -15.69 -2.32 23.14
N ALA A 185 -15.17 -2.89 22.04
CA ALA A 185 -13.89 -3.59 22.06
C ALA A 185 -12.71 -2.65 22.33
N GLN A 186 -12.70 -1.45 21.74
CA GLN A 186 -11.63 -0.46 21.89
C GLN A 186 -11.62 0.25 23.25
N THR A 187 -12.78 0.33 23.92
CA THR A 187 -12.93 0.97 25.23
C THR A 187 -13.11 -0.02 26.38
N SER A 188 -13.08 -1.33 26.09
CA SER A 188 -13.22 -2.36 27.11
C SER A 188 -12.08 -2.31 28.13
N VAL A 189 -12.43 -2.53 29.39
CA VAL A 189 -11.46 -2.72 30.48
C VAL A 189 -10.74 -4.07 30.34
N HIS A 190 -11.39 -5.05 29.70
CA HIS A 190 -10.85 -6.39 29.53
C HIS A 190 -10.16 -6.54 28.17
N TYR A 191 -8.84 -6.76 28.20
CA TYR A 191 -8.05 -7.00 26.99
C TYR A 191 -8.57 -8.17 26.14
N ILE A 192 -9.26 -9.15 26.74
CA ILE A 192 -9.82 -10.28 26.00
C ILE A 192 -10.85 -9.85 24.97
N ASP A 193 -11.64 -8.80 25.23
CA ASP A 193 -12.64 -8.30 24.29
C ASP A 193 -11.96 -7.69 23.06
N PHE A 194 -10.87 -6.95 23.29
CA PHE A 194 -10.02 -6.41 22.24
C PHE A 194 -9.35 -7.52 21.42
N PHE A 195 -8.80 -8.54 22.09
CA PHE A 195 -8.17 -9.69 21.43
C PHE A 195 -9.16 -10.47 20.57
N LEU A 196 -10.36 -10.76 21.08
CA LEU A 196 -11.38 -11.51 20.35
C LEU A 196 -11.88 -10.75 19.13
N TYR A 197 -12.10 -9.44 19.26
CA TYR A 197 -12.43 -8.56 18.15
C TYR A 197 -11.33 -8.59 17.07
N ASN A 198 -10.08 -8.37 17.47
CA ASN A 198 -8.95 -8.41 16.56
C ASN A 198 -8.78 -9.79 15.91
N ALA A 199 -8.97 -10.87 16.66
CA ALA A 199 -8.86 -12.21 16.12
C ALA A 199 -9.88 -12.47 15.02
N GLN A 200 -11.15 -12.10 15.24
CA GLN A 200 -12.21 -12.25 14.24
C GLN A 200 -11.92 -11.44 12.97
N ASP A 201 -11.53 -10.18 13.13
CA ASP A 201 -11.22 -9.30 12.00
C ASP A 201 -9.97 -9.78 11.25
N ASN A 202 -8.92 -10.16 11.98
CA ASN A 202 -7.68 -10.67 11.41
C ASN A 202 -7.88 -11.99 10.65
N PHE A 203 -8.77 -12.88 11.09
CA PHE A 203 -9.11 -14.08 10.31
C PHE A 203 -9.73 -13.71 8.96
N SER A 204 -10.61 -12.71 8.94
CA SER A 204 -11.21 -12.20 7.71
C SER A 204 -10.15 -11.60 6.77
N ASN A 205 -9.23 -10.80 7.33
CA ASN A 205 -8.13 -10.18 6.58
C ASN A 205 -7.14 -11.21 6.01
N ILE A 206 -6.84 -12.28 6.76
CA ILE A 206 -6.03 -13.40 6.29
C ILE A 206 -6.73 -14.14 5.14
N ALA A 207 -8.01 -14.45 5.29
CA ALA A 207 -8.78 -15.12 4.25
C ALA A 207 -8.87 -14.27 2.96
N ALA A 208 -9.09 -12.96 3.11
CA ALA A 208 -9.13 -12.02 2.00
C ALA A 208 -7.77 -11.90 1.29
N THR A 209 -6.68 -11.81 2.07
CA THR A 209 -5.28 -11.84 1.57
C THR A 209 -5.00 -13.08 0.73
N LEU A 210 -5.47 -14.26 1.15
CA LEU A 210 -5.21 -15.52 0.46
C LEU A 210 -6.09 -15.72 -0.80
N THR A 211 -7.12 -14.90 -1.01
CA THR A 211 -8.10 -15.06 -2.08
C THR A 211 -8.04 -13.98 -3.15
N LEU A 212 -8.37 -12.72 -2.83
CA LEU A 212 -8.50 -11.62 -3.80
C LEU A 212 -7.65 -10.39 -3.46
N ASP A 213 -7.37 -10.12 -2.19
CA ASP A 213 -6.68 -8.89 -1.76
C ASP A 213 -5.18 -8.90 -2.12
N TRP A 214 -4.64 -10.04 -2.55
CA TRP A 214 -3.31 -10.09 -3.14
C TRP A 214 -3.15 -9.16 -4.35
N LEU A 215 -4.25 -8.85 -5.06
CA LEU A 215 -4.27 -7.87 -6.15
C LEU A 215 -3.97 -6.44 -5.68
N ASP A 216 -4.12 -6.13 -4.40
CA ASP A 216 -3.81 -4.80 -3.87
C ASP A 216 -2.32 -4.56 -3.70
N ILE A 217 -1.50 -5.59 -3.51
CA ILE A 217 -0.06 -5.41 -3.25
C ILE A 217 0.80 -5.97 -4.37
N PHE A 218 0.44 -7.14 -4.89
CA PHE A 218 1.27 -7.90 -5.81
C PHE A 218 1.64 -7.14 -7.11
N PRO A 219 0.76 -6.36 -7.77
CA PRO A 219 1.12 -5.62 -8.97
C PRO A 219 2.28 -4.64 -8.74
N TYR A 220 2.25 -3.92 -7.61
CA TYR A 220 3.26 -2.92 -7.27
C TYR A 220 4.58 -3.59 -6.91
N LEU A 221 4.50 -4.74 -6.24
CA LEU A 221 5.65 -5.57 -5.93
C LEU A 221 6.38 -6.05 -7.20
N LEU A 222 5.64 -6.57 -8.18
CA LEU A 222 6.18 -6.97 -9.48
C LEU A 222 6.77 -5.78 -10.26
N LEU A 223 6.13 -4.61 -10.18
CA LEU A 223 6.65 -3.38 -10.77
C LEU A 223 7.98 -2.97 -10.13
N GLY A 224 8.11 -3.11 -8.80
CA GLY A 224 9.35 -2.91 -8.07
C GLY A 224 10.47 -3.86 -8.51
N MET A 225 10.15 -5.14 -8.67
CA MET A 225 11.09 -6.13 -9.20
C MET A 225 11.54 -5.79 -10.64
N ALA A 226 10.60 -5.38 -11.49
CA ALA A 226 10.87 -4.96 -12.86
C ALA A 226 11.77 -3.71 -12.90
N ALA A 227 11.52 -2.74 -12.04
CA ALA A 227 12.29 -1.52 -11.94
C ALA A 227 13.74 -1.77 -11.51
N MET A 228 13.96 -2.64 -10.53
CA MET A 228 15.32 -3.04 -10.13
C MET A 228 16.05 -3.69 -11.31
N LYS A 229 15.45 -4.70 -11.95
CA LYS A 229 16.07 -5.42 -13.07
C LYS A 229 16.27 -4.55 -14.32
N GLY A 230 15.40 -3.58 -14.52
CA GLY A 230 15.42 -2.66 -15.66
C GLY A 230 16.30 -1.43 -15.44
N HIS A 231 17.14 -1.40 -14.40
CA HIS A 231 18.01 -0.27 -14.07
C HIS A 231 17.26 1.07 -13.97
N PHE A 232 16.06 1.04 -13.38
CA PHE A 232 15.16 2.20 -13.31
C PHE A 232 15.83 3.48 -12.79
N VAL A 233 16.66 3.37 -11.74
CA VAL A 233 17.36 4.53 -11.17
C VAL A 233 18.28 5.18 -12.21
N THR A 234 19.01 4.38 -12.98
CA THR A 234 19.85 4.87 -14.09
C THR A 234 19.01 5.49 -15.19
N TRP A 235 17.88 4.85 -15.54
CA TRP A 235 16.97 5.37 -16.57
C TRP A 235 16.42 6.76 -16.22
N VAL A 236 16.04 7.00 -14.96
CA VAL A 236 15.57 8.33 -14.50
C VAL A 236 16.69 9.36 -14.63
N LYS A 237 17.94 8.99 -14.33
CA LYS A 237 19.13 9.86 -14.49
C LYS A 237 19.38 10.23 -15.95
N GLU A 238 19.24 9.28 -16.86
CA GLU A 238 19.48 9.50 -18.29
C GLU A 238 18.32 10.21 -19.01
N HIS A 239 17.10 10.18 -18.46
CA HIS A 239 15.89 10.71 -19.10
C HIS A 239 15.06 11.64 -18.19
N PRO A 240 15.64 12.72 -17.64
CA PRO A 240 14.97 13.57 -16.64
C PRO A 240 13.68 14.20 -17.16
N THR A 241 13.67 14.70 -18.41
CA THR A 241 12.47 15.32 -19.02
C THR A 241 11.30 14.34 -19.14
N ARG A 242 11.58 13.07 -19.46
CA ARG A 242 10.55 12.01 -19.49
C ARG A 242 10.07 11.67 -18.09
N ALA A 243 10.97 11.60 -17.11
CA ALA A 243 10.61 11.34 -15.72
C ALA A 243 9.69 12.45 -15.17
N ILE A 244 10.00 13.73 -15.42
CA ILE A 244 9.13 14.86 -15.03
C ILE A 244 7.79 14.79 -15.74
N LYS A 245 7.77 14.57 -17.07
CA LYS A 245 6.53 14.55 -17.85
C LYS A 245 5.59 13.44 -17.37
N TRP A 246 6.09 12.21 -17.26
CA TRP A 246 5.29 11.08 -16.78
C TRP A 246 4.94 11.24 -15.30
N GLY A 247 5.89 11.68 -14.47
CA GLY A 247 5.66 11.93 -13.05
C GLY A 247 4.53 12.93 -12.82
N SER A 248 4.59 14.09 -13.49
CA SER A 248 3.57 15.13 -13.42
C SER A 248 2.22 14.65 -13.94
N LEU A 249 2.19 13.91 -15.06
CA LEU A 249 0.97 13.33 -15.60
C LEU A 249 0.29 12.39 -14.59
N PHE A 250 1.04 11.47 -13.98
CA PHE A 250 0.52 10.54 -12.98
C PHE A 250 0.08 11.24 -11.69
N ILE A 251 0.78 12.29 -11.25
CA ILE A 251 0.31 13.13 -10.14
C ILE A 251 -1.02 13.80 -10.49
N ILE A 252 -1.13 14.45 -11.64
CA ILE A 252 -2.36 15.15 -12.04
C ILE A 252 -3.53 14.17 -12.11
N ILE A 253 -3.37 13.05 -12.82
CA ILE A 253 -4.42 12.03 -12.94
C ILE A 253 -4.77 11.44 -11.56
N GLY A 254 -3.76 11.10 -10.75
CA GLY A 254 -3.96 10.56 -9.42
C GLY A 254 -4.71 11.52 -8.51
N VAL A 255 -4.31 12.80 -8.46
CA VAL A 255 -4.98 13.85 -7.69
C VAL A 255 -6.40 14.08 -8.18
N LEU A 256 -6.64 14.12 -9.50
CA LEU A 256 -7.99 14.30 -10.06
C LEU A 256 -8.93 13.15 -9.65
N ILE A 257 -8.46 11.91 -9.71
CA ILE A 257 -9.26 10.75 -9.26
C ILE A 257 -9.48 10.80 -7.76
N LYS A 258 -8.44 11.13 -6.98
CA LYS A 258 -8.56 11.21 -5.52
C LYS A 258 -9.44 12.38 -5.05
N PHE A 259 -9.51 13.45 -5.82
CA PHE A 259 -10.38 14.59 -5.55
C PHE A 259 -11.84 14.17 -5.49
N LEU A 260 -12.27 13.18 -6.29
CA LEU A 260 -13.62 12.63 -6.24
C LEU A 260 -13.97 12.11 -4.84
N GLY A 261 -13.09 11.29 -4.24
CA GLY A 261 -13.25 10.79 -2.88
C GLY A 261 -13.12 11.88 -1.83
N ALA A 262 -12.09 12.74 -1.93
CA ALA A 262 -11.87 13.83 -0.98
C ALA A 262 -12.99 14.89 -0.99
N TYR A 263 -13.66 15.10 -2.13
CA TYR A 263 -14.83 15.97 -2.22
C TYR A 263 -16.09 15.28 -1.69
N ALA A 264 -16.24 13.98 -1.94
CA ALA A 264 -17.40 13.19 -1.53
C ALA A 264 -17.07 12.20 -0.40
N ILE A 265 -16.50 12.68 0.70
CA ILE A 265 -16.06 11.83 1.83
C ILE A 265 -17.17 10.95 2.44
N THR A 266 -18.43 11.31 2.24
CA THR A 266 -19.60 10.53 2.70
C THR A 266 -20.06 9.47 1.71
N ASN A 267 -19.45 9.40 0.52
CA ASN A 267 -19.77 8.44 -0.52
C ASN A 267 -18.68 7.34 -0.52
N PRO A 268 -18.99 6.15 0.04
CA PRO A 268 -17.99 5.09 0.18
C PRO A 268 -17.46 4.59 -1.17
N GLY A 269 -18.29 4.55 -2.21
CA GLY A 269 -17.86 4.12 -3.55
C GLY A 269 -16.79 5.05 -4.15
N TYR A 270 -16.97 6.36 -4.06
CA TYR A 270 -15.96 7.31 -4.53
C TYR A 270 -14.68 7.32 -3.70
N MET A 271 -14.80 7.12 -2.37
CA MET A 271 -13.65 6.94 -1.49
C MET A 271 -12.84 5.70 -1.86
N MET A 272 -13.52 4.55 -2.00
CA MET A 272 -12.88 3.29 -2.40
C MET A 272 -12.27 3.37 -3.79
N PHE A 273 -12.94 3.99 -4.77
CA PHE A 273 -12.37 4.20 -6.10
C PHE A 273 -11.11 5.08 -6.06
N SER A 274 -11.15 6.16 -5.28
CA SER A 274 -10.02 7.05 -5.03
C SER A 274 -8.82 6.28 -4.46
N PHE A 275 -9.02 5.40 -3.49
CA PHE A 275 -7.93 4.61 -2.88
C PHE A 275 -7.45 3.47 -3.76
N THR A 276 -8.36 2.82 -4.49
CA THR A 276 -8.07 1.67 -5.36
C THR A 276 -7.30 2.09 -6.62
N VAL A 277 -7.62 3.26 -7.19
CA VAL A 277 -7.08 3.70 -8.49
C VAL A 277 -6.25 4.97 -8.35
N GLY A 278 -6.81 6.01 -7.73
CA GLY A 278 -6.14 7.32 -7.62
C GLY A 278 -4.87 7.27 -6.78
N GLY A 279 -4.90 6.57 -5.64
CA GLY A 279 -3.76 6.37 -4.74
C GLY A 279 -2.52 5.78 -5.44
N PRO A 280 -2.65 4.62 -6.10
CA PRO A 280 -1.57 3.99 -6.87
C PRO A 280 -1.04 4.85 -8.02
N LEU A 281 -1.90 5.55 -8.76
CA LEU A 281 -1.45 6.44 -9.84
C LEU A 281 -0.64 7.62 -9.28
N LEU A 282 -1.13 8.25 -8.20
CA LEU A 282 -0.38 9.30 -7.50
C LEU A 282 0.98 8.77 -6.99
N SER A 283 1.01 7.53 -6.48
CA SER A 283 2.24 6.86 -6.02
C SER A 283 3.30 6.76 -7.11
N VAL A 284 2.92 6.38 -8.33
CA VAL A 284 3.85 6.32 -9.49
C VAL A 284 4.44 7.69 -9.79
N GLY A 285 3.61 8.73 -9.75
CA GLY A 285 4.04 10.11 -9.93
C GLY A 285 5.05 10.56 -8.87
N ILE A 286 4.75 10.28 -7.60
CA ILE A 286 5.65 10.57 -6.46
C ILE A 286 6.98 9.87 -6.64
N VAL A 287 7.00 8.57 -6.97
CA VAL A 287 8.25 7.80 -7.15
C VAL A 287 9.11 8.40 -8.27
N LEU A 288 8.53 8.71 -9.43
CA LEU A 288 9.26 9.27 -10.56
C LEU A 288 9.89 10.63 -10.24
N LEU A 289 9.12 11.55 -9.65
CA LEU A 289 9.63 12.87 -9.30
C LEU A 289 10.63 12.81 -8.14
N PHE A 290 10.41 11.95 -7.15
CA PHE A 290 11.33 11.78 -6.04
C PHE A 290 12.73 11.33 -6.51
N PHE A 291 12.77 10.30 -7.38
CA PHE A 291 14.05 9.84 -7.93
C PHE A 291 14.70 10.85 -8.87
N HIS A 292 13.94 11.78 -9.46
CA HIS A 292 14.49 12.87 -10.26
C HIS A 292 15.08 13.98 -9.38
N MET A 293 14.41 14.36 -8.29
CA MET A 293 14.83 15.43 -7.38
C MET A 293 16.05 15.08 -6.51
N MET A 294 16.27 13.80 -6.24
CA MET A 294 17.37 13.30 -5.41
C MET A 294 18.70 13.12 -6.17
N GLN A 295 18.77 13.59 -7.42
CA GLN A 295 19.94 13.52 -8.29
C GLN A 295 20.74 14.82 -8.22
#